data_AF-A0A819GZK7-F1
#
_entry.id   AF-A0A819GZK7-F1
#
_cell.length_a   1.000
_cell.length_b   1.000
_cell.length_c   1.000
_cell.angle_alpha   90.00
_cell.angle_beta   90.00
_cell.angle_gamma   90.00
#
_symmetry.space_group_name_H-M   'P 1'
#
loop_
_entity.id
_entity.type
_entity.pdbx_description
1 polymer ?
#
loop_
_entity_poly.entity_id
_entity_poly.type
_entity_poly.pdbx_seq_one_letter_code
_entity_poly.pdbx_strand_id
1 'polypeptide(L)'
;MFGLANGHNMILAGDFNMQPIDSYYRAITERDYAYRHLPKSNIYEVRYRPDAKHVLRSAYMEKNGAEPLFTTFSSTPDSPDFCTTMDYIFFHGRLVVDEVLRLPDYITSESYPDATHPSDHLMIAATFRFT
;
A
#
# COMPACT_ATOMS: atom_id res chain seq x y z
N MET A 1 5.20 4.03 25.77
CA MET A 1 5.61 3.65 24.40
C MET A 1 4.34 3.20 23.69
N PHE A 2 3.89 3.90 22.66
CA PHE A 2 2.68 3.52 21.93
C PHE A 2 3.06 2.42 20.93
N GLY A 3 2.54 1.20 21.13
CA GLY A 3 2.68 0.14 20.15
C GLY A 3 1.62 0.27 19.05
N LEU A 4 1.96 -0.09 17.80
CA LEU A 4 0.95 -0.20 16.74
C LEU A 4 -0.17 -1.15 17.21
N ALA A 5 -1.41 -0.70 17.06
CA ALA A 5 -2.61 -1.42 17.53
C ALA A 5 -2.52 -1.93 18.98
N ASN A 6 -1.82 -1.22 19.87
CA ASN A 6 -1.58 -1.66 21.25
C ASN A 6 -0.97 -3.08 21.35
N GLY A 7 -0.16 -3.46 20.36
CA GLY A 7 0.48 -4.78 20.28
C GLY A 7 -0.41 -5.91 19.76
N HIS A 8 -1.64 -5.61 19.32
CA HIS A 8 -2.55 -6.58 18.71
C HIS A 8 -2.28 -6.75 17.21
N ASN A 9 -2.84 -7.83 16.65
CA ASN A 9 -2.88 -8.03 15.21
C ASN A 9 -3.74 -6.94 14.57
N MET A 10 -3.28 -6.41 13.44
CA MET A 10 -3.96 -5.33 12.72
C MET A 10 -3.85 -5.55 11.22
N ILE A 11 -4.93 -5.23 10.52
CA ILE A 11 -4.96 -5.04 9.07
C ILE A 11 -5.37 -3.60 8.81
N LEU A 12 -4.67 -2.92 7.92
CA LEU A 12 -4.96 -1.58 7.44
C LEU A 12 -4.98 -1.65 5.91
N ALA A 13 -6.16 -1.47 5.31
CA ALA A 13 -6.34 -1.59 3.86
C ALA A 13 -7.02 -0.36 3.28
N GLY A 14 -6.67 -0.01 2.05
CA GLY A 14 -7.30 1.09 1.31
C GLY A 14 -6.43 1.63 0.18
N ASP A 15 -6.92 2.69 -0.45
CA ASP A 15 -6.19 3.55 -1.37
C ASP A 15 -5.39 4.58 -0.55
N PHE A 16 -4.06 4.55 -0.71
CA PHE A 16 -3.15 5.45 0.01
C PHE A 16 -2.67 6.61 -0.87
N ASN A 17 -3.04 6.63 -2.14
CA ASN A 17 -2.52 7.56 -3.13
C ASN A 17 -0.98 7.68 -3.13
N MET A 18 -0.32 6.54 -2.99
CA MET A 18 1.11 6.44 -2.73
C MET A 18 1.72 5.29 -3.52
N GLN A 19 2.82 5.53 -4.20
CA GLN A 19 3.53 4.53 -4.98
C GLN A 19 4.57 3.79 -4.13
N PRO A 20 5.00 2.58 -4.53
CA PRO A 20 6.05 1.85 -3.83
C PRO A 20 7.39 2.61 -3.77
N ILE A 21 7.62 3.51 -4.74
CA ILE A 21 8.83 4.36 -4.81
C ILE A 21 8.79 5.56 -3.86
N ASP A 22 7.61 5.90 -3.32
CA ASP A 22 7.45 7.11 -2.52
C ASP A 22 8.08 6.96 -1.14
N SER A 23 8.59 8.07 -0.59
CA SER A 23 9.14 8.12 0.76
C SER A 23 8.13 7.75 1.83
N TYR A 24 6.84 8.00 1.59
CA TYR A 24 5.75 7.64 2.48
C TYR A 24 5.60 6.12 2.61
N TYR A 25 5.81 5.37 1.51
CA TYR A 25 5.71 3.91 1.52
C TYR A 25 6.83 3.32 2.37
N ARG A 26 8.03 3.87 2.22
CA ARG A 26 9.21 3.52 3.03
C ARG A 26 8.99 3.88 4.50
N ALA A 27 8.39 5.03 4.79
CA ALA A 27 8.09 5.44 6.17
C ALA A 27 7.12 4.50 6.91
N ILE A 28 6.27 3.78 6.16
CA ILE A 28 5.32 2.83 6.70
C ILE A 28 5.94 1.42 6.86
N THR A 29 6.82 1.04 5.93
CA THR A 29 7.26 -0.36 5.77
C THR A 29 8.69 -0.65 6.22
N GLU A 30 9.58 0.35 6.23
CA GLU A 30 10.99 0.18 6.57
C GLU A 30 11.28 0.50 8.04
N ARG A 31 11.98 -0.42 8.71
CA ARG A 31 12.47 -0.17 10.07
C ARG A 31 13.52 0.95 10.05
N ASP A 32 13.49 1.80 11.07
CA ASP A 32 14.42 2.91 11.24
C ASP A 32 14.41 3.95 10.11
N TYR A 33 13.42 3.93 9.21
CA TYR A 33 13.30 4.93 8.16
C TYR A 33 12.97 6.30 8.78
N ALA A 34 13.94 7.20 8.71
CA ALA A 34 13.82 8.57 9.18
C ALA A 34 13.69 9.51 7.98
N TYR A 35 12.47 9.84 7.59
CA TYR A 35 12.25 10.89 6.60
C TYR A 35 12.52 12.27 7.20
N ARG A 36 13.60 12.92 6.77
CA ARG A 36 13.99 14.25 7.29
C ARG A 36 13.23 15.41 6.64
N HIS A 37 12.42 15.12 5.62
CA HIS A 37 11.69 16.12 4.84
C HIS A 37 10.17 15.95 4.95
N LEU A 38 9.66 15.56 6.14
CA LEU A 38 8.22 15.43 6.35
C LEU A 38 7.49 16.66 5.81
N PRO A 39 6.36 16.47 5.10
CA PRO A 39 5.58 17.57 4.57
C PRO A 39 5.22 18.52 5.71
N LYS A 40 5.53 19.80 5.50
CA LYS A 40 5.21 20.85 6.48
C LYS A 40 3.76 21.24 6.30
N SER A 41 2.98 21.15 7.37
CA SER A 41 1.67 21.79 7.43
C SER A 41 1.81 23.13 8.14
N ASN A 42 1.16 24.17 7.60
CA ASN A 42 1.08 25.47 8.26
C ASN A 42 0.09 25.45 9.44
N ILE A 43 -0.69 24.38 9.58
CA ILE A 43 -1.79 24.24 10.56
C ILE A 43 -1.46 23.20 11.61
N TYR A 44 -0.74 22.14 11.24
CA TYR A 44 -0.46 21.01 12.12
C TYR A 44 1.05 20.78 12.26
N GLU A 45 1.50 20.61 13.50
CA GLU A 45 2.85 20.09 13.74
C GLU A 45 2.84 18.57 13.57
N VAL A 46 3.34 18.07 12.43
CA VAL A 46 3.46 16.64 12.18
C VAL A 46 4.76 16.12 12.78
N ARG A 47 4.66 15.49 13.95
CA ARG A 47 5.77 14.73 14.56
C ARG A 47 5.54 13.23 14.37
N TYR A 48 6.03 12.67 13.28
CA TYR A 48 6.05 11.22 13.06
C TYR A 48 7.45 10.67 13.32
N ARG A 49 7.56 9.76 14.28
CA ARG A 49 8.74 8.91 14.50
C ARG A 49 8.24 7.50 14.75
N PRO A 50 8.21 6.61 13.74
CA PRO A 50 7.85 5.23 13.99
C PRO A 50 8.87 4.65 14.97
N ASP A 51 8.40 3.97 16.01
CA ASP A 51 9.26 3.08 16.77
C ASP A 51 9.71 1.96 15.83
N ALA A 52 11.00 1.70 15.74
CA ALA A 52 11.64 0.69 14.89
C ALA A 52 11.00 -0.70 15.01
N LYS A 53 10.32 -0.98 16.13
CA LYS A 53 9.62 -2.25 16.40
C LYS A 53 8.26 -2.38 15.73
N HIS A 54 7.73 -1.30 15.16
CA HIS A 54 6.35 -1.20 14.72
C HIS A 54 6.24 -0.61 13.31
N VAL A 55 6.66 -1.38 12.31
CA VAL A 55 6.37 -1.13 10.89
C VAL A 55 5.21 -2.00 10.42
N LEU A 56 4.54 -1.55 9.37
CA LEU A 56 3.54 -2.35 8.67
C LEU A 56 4.21 -3.18 7.57
N ARG A 57 3.69 -4.37 7.31
CA ARG A 57 4.11 -5.21 6.17
C ARG A 57 3.01 -5.16 5.11
N SER A 58 3.37 -5.07 3.83
CA SER A 58 2.40 -5.23 2.73
C SER A 58 2.15 -6.71 2.48
N ALA A 59 0.88 -7.10 2.30
CA ALA A 59 0.51 -8.48 2.02
C ALA A 59 1.10 -8.99 0.70
N TYR A 60 1.10 -8.16 -0.35
CA TYR A 60 1.63 -8.52 -1.67
C TYR A 60 3.16 -8.64 -1.64
N MET A 61 3.85 -7.65 -1.05
CA MET A 61 5.30 -7.73 -0.85
C MET A 61 5.70 -8.98 -0.03
N GLU A 62 5.01 -9.26 1.08
CA GLU A 62 5.33 -10.43 1.91
C GLU A 62 5.10 -11.74 1.17
N LYS A 63 4.00 -11.87 0.42
CA LYS A 63 3.62 -13.12 -0.26
C LYS A 63 4.39 -13.36 -1.55
N ASN A 64 4.63 -12.32 -2.35
CA ASN A 64 5.17 -12.43 -3.71
C ASN A 64 6.63 -11.94 -3.81
N GLY A 65 7.14 -11.23 -2.80
CA GLY A 65 8.45 -10.58 -2.85
C GLY A 65 8.47 -9.27 -3.66
N ALA A 66 7.30 -8.81 -4.13
CA ALA A 66 7.13 -7.55 -4.86
C ALA A 66 5.69 -7.03 -4.71
N GLU A 67 5.52 -5.72 -4.85
CA GLU A 67 4.19 -5.12 -5.06
C GLU A 67 3.66 -5.45 -6.46
N PRO A 68 2.33 -5.41 -6.68
CA PRO A 68 1.76 -5.53 -8.02
C PRO A 68 2.34 -4.52 -9.01
N LEU A 69 2.26 -4.83 -10.29
CA LEU A 69 2.61 -3.89 -11.35
C LEU A 69 1.76 -2.62 -11.26
N PHE A 70 0.46 -2.80 -11.03
CA PHE A 70 -0.47 -1.70 -10.80
C PHE A 70 -1.68 -2.19 -10.02
N THR A 71 -2.32 -1.26 -9.32
CA THR A 71 -3.67 -1.42 -8.74
C THR A 71 -4.62 -0.37 -9.30
N THR A 72 -4.10 0.69 -9.91
CA THR A 72 -4.87 1.73 -10.59
C THR A 72 -4.37 1.86 -12.02
N PHE A 73 -5.29 2.00 -12.97
CA PHE A 73 -4.96 2.44 -14.32
C PHE A 73 -6.03 3.35 -14.90
N SER A 74 -5.70 4.63 -15.08
CA SER A 74 -6.58 5.62 -15.69
C SER A 74 -5.85 6.42 -16.77
N SER A 75 -6.56 6.68 -17.87
CA SER A 75 -6.14 7.57 -18.96
C SER A 75 -7.26 8.55 -19.26
N THR A 76 -6.93 9.84 -19.36
CA THR A 76 -7.87 10.88 -19.78
C THR A 76 -7.24 11.75 -20.87
N PRO A 77 -8.00 12.34 -21.80
CA PRO A 77 -7.43 13.14 -22.88
C PRO A 77 -6.56 14.32 -22.41
N ASP A 78 -6.83 14.84 -21.21
CA ASP A 78 -6.20 16.05 -20.66
C ASP A 78 -5.05 15.74 -19.69
N SER A 79 -4.75 14.47 -19.40
CA SER A 79 -3.70 14.07 -18.46
C SER A 79 -2.84 12.92 -18.99
N PRO A 80 -1.57 12.82 -18.58
CA PRO A 80 -0.79 11.61 -18.83
C PRO A 80 -1.48 10.36 -18.25
N ASP A 81 -1.26 9.23 -18.90
CA ASP A 81 -1.67 7.93 -18.39
C ASP A 81 -1.07 7.69 -17.00
N PHE A 82 -1.89 7.15 -16.12
CA PHE A 82 -1.52 6.88 -14.74
C PHE A 82 -1.81 5.43 -14.40
N CYS A 83 -0.75 4.63 -14.38
CA CYS A 83 -0.80 3.19 -14.14
C CYS A 83 0.24 2.83 -13.08
N THR A 84 -0.19 2.61 -11.84
CA THR A 84 0.73 2.32 -10.73
C THR A 84 0.00 1.63 -9.58
N THR A 85 0.76 1.17 -8.58
CA THR A 85 0.23 0.57 -7.35
C THR A 85 0.01 1.65 -6.30
N MET A 86 -1.22 1.74 -5.79
CA MET A 86 -1.66 2.73 -4.79
C MET A 86 -2.50 2.14 -3.67
N ASP A 87 -3.05 0.96 -3.92
CA ASP A 87 -3.90 0.24 -2.98
C ASP A 87 -3.07 -0.82 -2.27
N TYR A 88 -3.16 -0.85 -0.95
CA TYR A 88 -2.37 -1.77 -0.14
C TYR A 88 -3.23 -2.48 0.90
N ILE A 89 -2.88 -3.73 1.20
CA ILE A 89 -3.32 -4.43 2.41
C ILE A 89 -2.10 -4.53 3.32
N PHE A 90 -1.97 -3.56 4.22
CA PHE A 90 -0.94 -3.55 5.24
C PHE A 90 -1.36 -4.36 6.46
N PHE A 91 -0.39 -4.94 7.16
CA PHE A 91 -0.66 -5.69 8.39
C PHE A 91 0.47 -5.62 9.42
N HIS A 92 0.12 -5.88 10.68
CA HIS A 92 1.03 -5.97 11.82
C HIS A 92 0.66 -7.14 12.74
N GLY A 93 1.62 -7.58 13.55
CA GLY A 93 1.45 -8.63 14.54
C GLY A 93 1.75 -10.04 14.02
N ARG A 94 1.17 -11.03 14.67
CA ARG A 94 1.36 -12.47 14.48
C ARG A 94 0.40 -13.04 13.40
N LEU A 95 0.39 -12.37 12.26
CA LEU A 95 -0.34 -12.81 11.07
C LEU A 95 0.65 -13.32 10.03
N VAL A 96 0.25 -14.36 9.30
CA VAL A 96 0.95 -14.86 8.11
C VAL A 96 0.03 -14.71 6.91
N VAL A 97 0.58 -14.18 5.81
CA VAL A 97 -0.13 -14.10 4.53
C VAL A 97 -0.11 -15.48 3.90
N ASP A 98 -1.29 -16.08 3.79
CA ASP A 98 -1.44 -17.40 3.18
C ASP A 98 -1.52 -17.28 1.66
N GLU A 99 -2.36 -16.36 1.17
CA GLU A 99 -2.58 -16.11 -0.25
C GLU A 99 -2.90 -14.64 -0.51
N VAL A 100 -2.68 -14.19 -1.74
CA VAL A 100 -3.15 -12.90 -2.28
C VAL A 100 -3.84 -13.13 -3.61
N LEU A 101 -4.84 -12.30 -3.94
CA LEU A 101 -5.48 -12.34 -5.25
C LEU A 101 -4.45 -11.98 -6.33
N ARG A 102 -4.29 -12.86 -7.33
CA ARG A 102 -3.39 -12.61 -8.45
C ARG A 102 -3.91 -11.45 -9.29
N LEU A 103 -3.12 -10.39 -9.39
CA LEU A 103 -3.36 -9.27 -10.30
C LEU A 103 -2.64 -9.48 -11.64
N PRO A 104 -3.04 -8.75 -12.70
CA PRO A 104 -2.38 -8.83 -14.00
C PRO A 104 -0.89 -8.48 -13.93
N ASP A 105 -0.06 -9.30 -14.56
CA ASP A 105 1.39 -9.07 -14.69
C ASP A 105 1.73 -8.13 -15.85
N TYR A 106 0.72 -7.73 -16.64
CA TYR A 106 0.82 -6.83 -17.78
C TYR A 106 -0.51 -6.10 -17.98
N ILE A 107 -0.45 -4.96 -18.66
CA ILE A 107 -1.61 -4.11 -18.96
C ILE A 107 -2.36 -4.71 -20.16
N THR A 108 -3.67 -4.92 -20.01
CA THR A 108 -4.54 -5.50 -21.05
C THR A 108 -5.58 -4.55 -21.62
N SER A 109 -5.82 -3.43 -20.94
CA SER A 109 -6.74 -2.37 -21.37
C SER A 109 -5.94 -1.13 -21.79
N GLU A 110 -6.60 -0.13 -22.37
CA GLU A 110 -6.03 1.21 -22.58
C GLU A 110 -6.32 2.15 -21.40
N SER A 111 -7.34 1.83 -20.60
CA SER A 111 -7.69 2.49 -19.34
C SER A 111 -8.69 1.62 -18.59
N TYR A 112 -8.78 1.80 -17.29
CA TYR A 112 -9.95 1.43 -16.52
C TYR A 112 -10.74 2.69 -16.09
N PRO A 113 -12.05 2.60 -15.79
CA PRO A 113 -12.92 1.44 -15.99
C PRO A 113 -13.06 1.07 -17.49
N ASP A 114 -13.45 -0.19 -17.76
CA ASP A 114 -13.74 -0.68 -19.11
C ASP A 114 -15.04 -1.53 -19.13
N ALA A 115 -15.32 -2.21 -20.25
CA ALA A 115 -16.53 -3.03 -20.41
C ALA A 115 -16.63 -4.21 -19.41
N THR A 116 -15.53 -4.59 -18.78
CA THR A 116 -15.40 -5.72 -17.85
C THR A 116 -14.96 -5.31 -16.44
N HIS A 117 -14.41 -4.11 -16.26
CA HIS A 117 -13.93 -3.55 -15.00
C HIS A 117 -14.69 -2.28 -14.65
N PRO A 118 -15.48 -2.24 -13.56
CA PRO A 118 -16.34 -1.11 -13.23
C PRO A 118 -15.64 0.05 -12.50
N SER A 119 -14.34 -0.07 -12.20
CA SER A 119 -13.53 0.95 -11.55
C SER A 119 -12.17 1.04 -12.24
N ASP A 120 -11.56 2.20 -12.16
CA ASP A 120 -10.16 2.49 -12.49
C ASP A 120 -9.16 1.78 -11.56
N HIS A 121 -9.61 1.30 -10.40
CA HIS A 121 -8.86 0.47 -9.47
C HIS A 121 -9.23 -1.02 -9.60
N LEU A 122 -8.23 -1.88 -9.48
CA LEU A 122 -8.37 -3.32 -9.39
C LEU A 122 -8.68 -3.72 -7.94
N MET A 123 -9.60 -4.67 -7.78
CA MET A 123 -9.83 -5.31 -6.48
C MET A 123 -8.56 -6.01 -6.01
N ILE A 124 -8.14 -5.72 -4.78
CA ILE A 124 -7.05 -6.44 -4.10
C ILE A 124 -7.62 -7.29 -2.96
N ALA A 125 -7.01 -8.45 -2.69
CA ALA A 125 -7.43 -9.31 -1.59
C ALA A 125 -6.27 -10.14 -1.04
N ALA A 126 -6.37 -10.51 0.24
CA ALA A 126 -5.40 -11.36 0.92
C ALA A 126 -6.09 -12.28 1.95
N THR A 127 -5.61 -13.51 2.04
CA THR A 127 -5.99 -14.48 3.08
C THR A 127 -4.93 -14.49 4.16
N PHE A 128 -5.34 -14.31 5.40
CA PHE A 128 -4.46 -14.36 6.56
C PHE A 128 -4.79 -15.54 7.46
N ARG A 129 -3.76 -16.10 8.07
CA ARG A 129 -3.90 -17.05 9.17
C ARG A 129 -3.18 -16.54 10.42
N PHE A 130 -3.73 -16.89 11.58
CA PHE A 130 -3.05 -16.71 12.85
C PHE A 130 -1.90 -17.72 12.98
N THR A 131 -0.84 -17.33 13.69
CA THR A 131 0.24 -18.23 14.13
C THR A 131 -0.01 -18.73 15.54
#